data_AF-A0A7Z0SDP9-F1
#
_entry.id   AF-A0A7Z0SDP9-F1
#
_cell.length_a   1.000
_cell.length_b   1.000
_cell.length_c   1.000
_cell.angle_alpha   90.00
_cell.angle_beta   90.00
_cell.angle_gamma   90.00
#
_symmetry.space_group_name_H-M   'P 1'
#
loop_
_entity.id
_entity.type
_entity.pdbx_description
1 polymer ?
#
loop_
_entity_poly.entity_id
_entity_poly.type
_entity_poly.pdbx_seq_one_letter_code
_entity_poly.pdbx_strand_id
1 'polypeptide(L)'
;MHIKPEYTALLDNWVHYTVSDNGVRLEAAAEADALEWLAGQIPTEVTIPESDLSSTEPLPLSELVHADWVRVGVKAANVAELGKILPEGVAPKGYALPFALYDQFMNLSRCVDDLTKLCNEAGSQSLYQYVAELLQGEEFQQDKQVRELELAELRDIIENADAPQALIDKIETVRLFWEPAGEPFSQKLRVRSSTNNEDLEGFNGAGLI
;
A
#
# COMPACT_ATOMS: atom_id res chain seq x y z
N MET A 1 10.96 28.46 -17.35
CA MET A 1 11.39 28.45 -15.93
C MET A 1 12.74 29.14 -15.88
N HIS A 2 12.90 30.23 -15.13
CA HIS A 2 14.17 30.97 -15.06
C HIS A 2 15.02 30.34 -13.93
N ILE A 3 16.03 29.55 -14.30
CA ILE A 3 16.94 28.93 -13.34
C ILE A 3 17.88 30.03 -12.84
N LYS A 4 18.04 30.16 -11.52
CA LYS A 4 19.02 31.11 -10.96
C LYS A 4 20.42 30.70 -11.45
N PRO A 5 21.26 31.65 -11.92
CA PRO A 5 22.58 31.35 -12.48
C PRO A 5 23.46 30.51 -11.54
N GLU A 6 23.31 30.71 -10.23
CA GLU A 6 24.02 29.96 -9.19
C GLU A 6 23.71 28.45 -9.16
N TYR A 7 22.59 28.01 -9.75
CA TYR A 7 22.18 26.59 -9.78
C TYR A 7 22.42 25.90 -11.10
N THR A 8 22.81 26.63 -12.16
CA THR A 8 23.07 26.04 -13.48
C THR A 8 24.20 25.01 -13.44
N ALA A 9 25.22 25.23 -12.60
CA ALA A 9 26.34 24.30 -12.41
C ALA A 9 25.97 23.02 -11.62
N LEU A 10 24.78 22.97 -11.02
CA LEU A 10 24.31 21.85 -10.19
C LEU A 10 23.31 20.95 -10.93
N LEU A 11 22.96 21.29 -12.17
CA LEU A 11 22.04 20.48 -12.98
C LEU A 11 22.63 19.08 -13.19
N ASP A 12 21.78 18.05 -13.07
CA ASP A 12 22.12 16.64 -13.23
C ASP A 12 23.22 16.12 -12.28
N ASN A 13 23.47 16.83 -11.18
CA ASN A 13 24.45 16.45 -10.16
C ASN A 13 23.79 16.25 -8.78
N TRP A 14 24.43 15.45 -7.93
CA TRP A 14 24.06 15.34 -6.52
C TRP A 14 24.25 16.67 -5.79
N VAL A 15 23.29 17.02 -4.94
CA VAL A 15 23.32 18.27 -4.17
C VAL A 15 22.96 18.05 -2.72
N HIS A 16 23.57 18.82 -1.84
CA HIS A 16 23.10 19.03 -0.48
C HIS A 16 22.05 20.15 -0.49
N TYR A 17 20.83 19.83 -0.06
CA TYR A 17 19.71 20.76 0.02
C TYR A 17 19.46 21.16 1.48
N THR A 18 19.50 22.45 1.76
CA THR A 18 19.24 22.98 3.11
C THR A 18 18.17 24.06 3.07
N VAL A 19 17.21 23.94 3.98
CA VAL A 19 16.18 24.95 4.23
C VAL A 19 16.47 25.64 5.55
N SER A 20 16.47 26.97 5.54
CA SER A 20 16.60 27.81 6.73
C SER A 20 15.66 29.01 6.65
N ASP A 21 15.57 29.80 7.72
CA ASP A 21 14.83 31.07 7.73
C ASP A 21 15.31 32.06 6.66
N ASN A 22 16.55 31.88 6.17
CA ASN A 22 17.15 32.70 5.11
C ASN A 22 16.89 32.15 3.70
N GLY A 23 16.08 31.09 3.57
CA GLY A 23 15.70 30.48 2.31
C GLY A 23 16.40 29.14 2.04
N VAL A 24 16.42 28.79 0.75
CA VAL A 24 16.94 27.52 0.22
C VAL A 24 18.38 27.69 -0.24
N ARG A 25 19.25 26.76 0.16
CA ARG A 25 20.64 26.62 -0.30
C ARG A 25 20.84 25.27 -0.97
N LEU A 26 21.49 25.29 -2.14
CA LEU A 26 21.93 24.09 -2.86
C LEU A 26 23.45 24.14 -3.03
N GLU A 27 24.12 23.04 -2.71
CA GLU A 27 25.58 22.89 -2.86
C GLU A 27 25.89 21.55 -3.52
N ALA A 28 26.97 21.46 -4.30
CA ALA A 28 27.38 20.19 -4.89
C ALA A 28 27.72 19.17 -3.80
N ALA A 29 27.30 17.92 -4.00
CA ALA A 29 27.63 16.80 -3.13
C ALA A 29 28.32 15.70 -3.94
N ALA A 30 29.23 14.95 -3.31
CA ALA A 30 29.73 13.71 -3.89
C ALA A 30 28.64 12.63 -3.78
N GLU A 31 28.55 11.76 -4.79
CA GLU A 31 27.61 10.65 -4.79
C GLU A 31 27.80 9.73 -3.57
N ALA A 32 29.06 9.44 -3.21
CA ALA A 32 29.36 8.61 -2.03
C ALA A 32 28.81 9.22 -0.73
N ASP A 33 28.99 10.52 -0.51
CA ASP A 33 28.49 11.22 0.67
C ASP A 33 26.94 11.24 0.69
N ALA A 34 26.31 11.42 -0.47
CA ALA A 34 24.86 11.38 -0.59
C ALA A 34 24.30 9.98 -0.28
N LEU A 35 24.95 8.92 -0.78
CA LEU A 35 24.56 7.54 -0.50
C LEU A 35 24.78 7.16 0.97
N GLU A 36 25.88 7.59 1.58
CA GLU A 36 26.13 7.38 3.02
C GLU A 36 25.08 8.09 3.88
N TRP A 37 24.76 9.35 3.56
CA TRP A 37 23.70 10.08 4.24
C TRP A 37 22.35 9.39 4.10
N LEU A 38 21.98 8.97 2.88
CA LEU A 38 20.74 8.23 2.60
C LEU A 38 20.69 6.92 3.39
N ALA A 39 21.78 6.16 3.41
CA ALA A 39 21.87 4.93 4.20
C ALA A 39 21.68 5.20 5.70
N GLY A 40 22.20 6.33 6.19
CA GLY A 40 21.97 6.79 7.57
C GLY A 40 20.55 7.29 7.87
N GLN A 41 19.74 7.58 6.85
CA GLN A 41 18.31 7.92 7.01
C GLN A 41 17.41 6.68 7.03
N ILE A 42 17.90 5.51 6.59
CA ILE A 42 17.12 4.29 6.63
C ILE A 42 16.95 3.89 8.11
N PRO A 43 15.70 3.77 8.61
CA PRO A 43 15.47 3.35 9.98
C PRO A 43 16.17 2.01 10.25
N THR A 44 16.97 1.95 11.31
CA THR A 44 17.68 0.73 11.72
C THR A 44 16.73 -0.28 12.36
N GLU A 45 15.59 0.18 12.86
CA GLU A 45 14.53 -0.67 13.41
C GLU A 45 13.37 -0.78 12.42
N VAL A 46 12.98 -2.02 12.14
CA VAL A 46 11.82 -2.32 11.30
C VAL A 46 10.57 -2.25 12.17
N THR A 47 9.74 -1.24 11.94
CA THR A 47 8.41 -1.18 12.57
C THR A 47 7.43 -1.99 11.73
N ILE A 48 6.82 -3.00 12.34
CA ILE A 48 5.74 -3.77 11.71
C ILE A 48 4.41 -3.16 12.19
N PRO A 49 3.58 -2.61 11.28
CA PRO A 49 2.29 -2.06 11.65
C PRO A 49 1.38 -3.12 12.30
N GLU A 50 0.68 -2.73 13.38
CA GLU A 50 -0.30 -3.60 14.02
C GLU A 50 -1.47 -3.90 13.07
N SER A 51 -1.84 -5.18 12.97
CA SER A 51 -2.99 -5.63 12.19
C SER A 51 -3.86 -6.57 13.02
N ASP A 52 -5.12 -6.22 13.22
CA ASP A 52 -6.14 -7.10 13.83
C ASP A 52 -6.92 -7.81 12.72
N LEU A 53 -6.74 -9.14 12.65
CA LEU A 53 -7.34 -9.99 11.62
C LEU A 53 -8.63 -10.68 12.10
N SER A 54 -9.15 -10.33 13.28
CA SER A 54 -10.32 -10.99 13.86
C SER A 54 -11.64 -10.64 13.15
N SER A 55 -11.72 -9.47 12.49
CA SER A 55 -12.89 -9.08 11.72
C SER A 55 -12.77 -9.53 10.26
N THR A 56 -13.69 -10.38 9.82
CA THR A 56 -13.70 -10.93 8.47
C THR A 56 -14.86 -10.42 7.61
N GLU A 57 -15.62 -9.44 8.07
CA GLU A 57 -16.76 -8.89 7.36
C GLU A 57 -16.53 -7.42 7.01
N PRO A 58 -16.89 -6.97 5.80
CA PRO A 58 -16.95 -5.55 5.49
C PRO A 58 -17.88 -4.80 6.43
N LEU A 59 -17.46 -3.62 6.88
CA LEU A 59 -18.25 -2.77 7.78
C LEU A 59 -18.58 -1.44 7.11
N PRO A 60 -19.80 -0.92 7.27
CA PRO A 60 -20.14 0.40 6.76
C PRO A 60 -19.34 1.47 7.53
N LEU A 61 -18.91 2.53 6.84
CA LEU A 61 -18.15 3.63 7.43
C LEU A 61 -18.86 4.28 8.63
N SER A 62 -20.20 4.23 8.66
CA SER A 62 -21.01 4.75 9.77
C SER A 62 -20.88 3.96 11.07
N GLU A 63 -20.42 2.70 11.02
CA GLU A 63 -20.25 1.83 12.20
C GLU A 63 -18.82 1.81 12.72
N LEU A 64 -17.87 2.38 11.97
CA LEU A 64 -16.46 2.39 12.34
C LEU A 64 -16.11 3.52 13.32
N VAL A 65 -15.08 3.28 14.12
CA VAL A 65 -14.41 4.25 14.99
C VAL A 65 -12.93 4.39 14.65
N HIS A 66 -12.28 5.45 15.13
CA HIS A 66 -10.85 5.65 14.89
C HIS A 66 -10.01 4.43 15.30
N ALA A 67 -10.34 3.78 16.43
CA ALA A 67 -9.63 2.60 16.92
C ALA A 67 -9.66 1.39 15.96
N ASP A 68 -10.53 1.41 14.94
CA ASP A 68 -10.61 0.35 13.94
C ASP A 68 -9.51 0.44 12.88
N TRP A 69 -8.63 1.46 12.95
CA TRP A 69 -7.50 1.63 12.02
C TRP A 69 -6.60 0.39 11.95
N VAL A 70 -6.44 -0.37 13.04
CA VAL A 70 -5.70 -1.63 13.07
C VAL A 70 -6.36 -2.74 12.24
N ARG A 71 -7.64 -2.59 11.86
CA ARG A 71 -8.39 -3.54 11.02
C ARG A 71 -8.58 -3.06 9.59
N VAL A 72 -8.69 -1.75 9.37
CA VAL A 72 -9.11 -1.18 8.07
C VAL A 72 -8.20 -0.07 7.55
N GLY A 73 -7.12 0.24 8.26
CA GLY A 73 -6.19 1.31 7.95
C GLY A 73 -6.70 2.70 8.36
N VAL A 74 -5.77 3.65 8.40
CA VAL A 74 -6.01 4.95 9.04
C VAL A 74 -6.93 5.85 8.20
N LYS A 75 -6.83 5.81 6.87
CA LYS A 75 -7.73 6.55 5.97
C LYS A 75 -9.20 6.20 6.18
N ALA A 76 -9.53 4.91 6.19
CA ALA A 76 -10.91 4.45 6.37
C ALA A 76 -11.44 4.85 7.76
N ALA A 77 -10.64 4.66 8.81
CA ALA A 77 -10.98 5.05 10.17
C ALA A 77 -11.20 6.57 10.31
N ASN A 78 -10.34 7.39 9.69
CA ASN A 78 -10.46 8.85 9.71
C ASN A 78 -11.68 9.34 8.92
N VAL A 79 -11.97 8.76 7.74
CA VAL A 79 -13.18 9.10 6.97
C VAL A 79 -14.45 8.75 7.76
N ALA A 80 -14.45 7.63 8.50
CA ALA A 80 -15.54 7.26 9.38
C ALA A 80 -15.77 8.29 10.51
N GLU A 81 -14.71 8.74 11.18
CA GLU A 81 -14.79 9.81 12.19
C GLU A 81 -15.30 11.13 11.62
N LEU A 82 -14.82 11.53 10.42
CA LEU A 82 -15.32 12.72 9.73
C LEU A 82 -16.83 12.64 9.48
N GLY A 83 -17.37 11.46 9.18
CA GLY A 83 -18.80 11.24 8.99
C GLY A 83 -19.66 11.50 10.23
N LYS A 84 -19.07 11.50 11.43
CA LYS A 84 -19.76 11.75 12.70
C LYS A 84 -19.86 13.24 13.03
N ILE A 85 -18.92 14.05 12.54
CA ILE A 85 -18.80 15.47 12.89
C ILE A 85 -19.22 16.41 11.77
N LEU A 86 -19.14 15.97 10.51
CA LEU A 86 -19.52 16.78 9.36
C LEU A 86 -21.04 16.74 9.13
N PRO A 87 -21.61 17.79 8.49
CA PRO A 87 -23.01 17.77 8.09
C PRO A 87 -23.36 16.54 7.24
N GLU A 88 -24.62 16.09 7.34
CA GLU A 88 -25.12 14.97 6.57
C GLU A 88 -24.88 15.18 5.06
N GLY A 89 -24.35 14.15 4.40
CA GLY A 89 -24.06 14.17 2.96
C GLY A 89 -22.69 14.75 2.58
N VAL A 90 -21.90 15.26 3.53
CA VAL A 90 -20.53 15.74 3.26
C VAL A 90 -19.53 14.58 3.23
N ALA A 91 -19.55 13.70 4.24
CA ALA A 91 -18.72 12.50 4.25
C ALA A 91 -19.30 11.44 3.30
N PRO A 92 -18.46 10.66 2.60
CA PRO A 92 -18.93 9.60 1.72
C PRO A 92 -19.60 8.49 2.52
N LYS A 93 -20.70 7.95 1.97
CA LYS A 93 -21.23 6.65 2.38
C LYS A 93 -20.37 5.57 1.73
N GLY A 94 -20.02 4.54 2.48
CA GLY A 94 -19.12 3.50 1.99
C GLY A 94 -18.91 2.38 2.99
N TYR A 95 -18.05 1.45 2.61
CA TYR A 95 -17.59 0.35 3.45
C TYR A 95 -16.07 0.36 3.54
N ALA A 96 -15.56 -0.22 4.62
CA ALA A 96 -14.18 -0.64 4.70
C ALA A 96 -14.09 -2.17 4.63
N LEU A 97 -13.17 -2.65 3.80
CA LEU A 97 -12.79 -4.07 3.78
C LEU A 97 -11.71 -4.29 4.85
N PRO A 98 -11.88 -5.23 5.78
CA PRO A 98 -10.88 -5.47 6.81
C PRO A 98 -9.65 -6.17 6.24
N PHE A 99 -8.49 -5.97 6.86
CA PHE A 99 -7.21 -6.60 6.50
C PHE A 99 -7.28 -8.12 6.49
N ALA A 100 -8.18 -8.74 7.27
CA ALA A 100 -8.39 -10.17 7.24
C ALA A 100 -8.78 -10.70 5.84
N LEU A 101 -9.47 -9.91 5.01
CA LEU A 101 -9.82 -10.31 3.64
C LEU A 101 -8.58 -10.34 2.74
N TYR A 102 -7.70 -9.35 2.88
CA TYR A 102 -6.41 -9.31 2.20
C TYR A 102 -5.51 -10.45 2.68
N ASP A 103 -5.43 -10.67 3.98
CA ASP A 103 -4.61 -11.74 4.56
C ASP A 103 -5.06 -13.13 4.08
N GLN A 104 -6.38 -13.39 4.07
CA GLN A 104 -6.93 -14.61 3.50
C GLN A 104 -6.54 -14.77 2.03
N PHE A 105 -6.67 -13.71 1.22
CA PHE A 105 -6.29 -13.74 -0.18
C PHE A 105 -4.81 -14.06 -0.40
N MET A 106 -3.93 -13.44 0.39
CA MET A 106 -2.47 -13.60 0.29
C MET A 106 -1.98 -14.96 0.79
N ASN A 107 -2.68 -15.56 1.76
CA ASN A 107 -2.35 -16.87 2.32
C ASN A 107 -2.80 -18.07 1.46
N LEU A 108 -3.69 -17.87 0.49
CA LEU A 108 -4.15 -18.95 -0.38
C LEU A 108 -2.98 -19.54 -1.21
N SER A 109 -2.72 -20.83 -1.00
CA SER A 109 -1.78 -21.59 -1.82
C SER A 109 -2.36 -21.85 -3.20
N ARG A 110 -1.61 -21.51 -4.25
CA ARG A 110 -2.04 -21.60 -5.65
C ARG A 110 -0.91 -22.19 -6.49
N CYS A 111 -1.28 -22.92 -7.53
CA CYS A 111 -0.42 -23.36 -8.62
C CYS A 111 -1.37 -23.84 -9.74
N VAL A 112 -1.76 -22.91 -10.60
CA VAL A 112 -2.75 -23.12 -11.67
C VAL A 112 -2.27 -22.44 -12.95
N ASP A 113 -2.73 -22.92 -14.09
CA ASP A 113 -2.56 -22.40 -15.46
C ASP A 113 -1.52 -21.27 -15.66
N ASP A 114 -1.93 -20.02 -15.38
CA ASP A 114 -1.20 -18.77 -15.60
C ASP A 114 -0.38 -18.30 -14.37
N LEU A 115 -0.56 -18.93 -13.22
CA LEU A 115 0.15 -18.68 -11.96
C LEU A 115 1.23 -19.74 -11.67
N THR A 116 1.89 -20.25 -12.70
CA THR A 116 2.94 -21.29 -12.55
C THR A 116 4.14 -20.86 -11.70
N LYS A 117 4.35 -19.55 -11.53
CA LYS A 117 5.34 -18.99 -10.60
C LYS A 117 5.05 -19.33 -9.13
N LEU A 118 3.80 -19.65 -8.81
CA LEU A 118 3.40 -20.15 -7.50
C LEU A 118 3.49 -21.69 -7.40
N CYS A 119 4.03 -22.37 -8.40
CA CYS A 119 4.34 -23.81 -8.30
C CYS A 119 5.76 -24.01 -7.75
N ASN A 120 5.87 -24.73 -6.64
CA ASN A 120 7.17 -25.12 -6.05
C ASN A 120 7.23 -26.65 -5.84
N GLU A 121 8.27 -27.14 -5.18
CA GLU A 121 8.45 -28.58 -4.90
C GLU A 121 7.30 -29.19 -4.07
N ALA A 122 6.62 -28.40 -3.25
CA ALA A 122 5.44 -28.83 -2.49
C ALA A 122 4.15 -28.82 -3.33
N GLY A 123 4.22 -28.39 -4.59
CA GLY A 123 3.13 -28.36 -5.57
C GLY A 123 2.35 -27.05 -5.61
N SER A 124 2.45 -26.19 -4.59
CA SER A 124 1.82 -24.86 -4.58
C SER A 124 2.41 -23.99 -3.47
N GLN A 125 2.36 -22.67 -3.65
CA GLN A 125 2.72 -21.71 -2.60
C GLN A 125 1.74 -20.55 -2.52
N SER A 126 1.76 -19.86 -1.37
CA SER A 126 1.01 -18.63 -1.17
C SER A 126 1.76 -17.41 -1.70
N LEU A 127 1.06 -16.29 -1.87
CA LEU A 127 1.70 -15.03 -2.26
C LEU A 127 2.66 -14.53 -1.18
N TYR A 128 2.36 -14.77 0.11
CA TYR A 128 3.29 -14.43 1.18
C TYR A 128 4.59 -15.24 1.10
N GLN A 129 4.52 -16.53 0.78
CA GLN A 129 5.72 -17.36 0.60
C GLN A 129 6.55 -16.85 -0.57
N TYR A 130 5.90 -16.60 -1.71
CA TYR A 130 6.55 -16.05 -2.90
C TYR A 130 7.23 -14.69 -2.62
N VAL A 131 6.54 -13.77 -1.92
CA VAL A 131 7.12 -12.48 -1.53
C VAL A 131 8.30 -12.65 -0.58
N ALA A 132 8.21 -13.56 0.39
CA ALA A 132 9.31 -13.82 1.33
C ALA A 132 10.55 -14.37 0.61
N GLU A 133 10.38 -15.28 -0.36
CA GLU A 133 11.45 -15.80 -1.20
C GLU A 133 12.06 -14.69 -2.07
N LEU A 134 11.23 -13.89 -2.72
CA LEU A 134 11.64 -12.74 -3.54
C LEU A 134 12.52 -11.76 -2.75
N LEU A 135 12.08 -11.37 -1.55
CA LEU A 135 12.81 -10.43 -0.70
C LEU A 135 14.17 -10.98 -0.20
N GLN A 136 14.35 -12.31 -0.18
CA GLN A 136 15.62 -12.95 0.18
C GLN A 136 16.58 -13.09 -1.00
N GLY A 137 16.14 -12.83 -2.23
CA GLY A 137 16.96 -12.93 -3.43
C GLY A 137 18.12 -11.91 -3.43
N GLU A 138 19.35 -12.38 -3.63
CA GLU A 138 20.52 -11.51 -3.67
C GLU A 138 20.46 -10.50 -4.83
N GLU A 139 20.04 -10.96 -6.01
CA GLU A 139 19.86 -10.10 -7.18
C GLU A 139 18.76 -9.06 -6.96
N PHE A 140 17.64 -9.43 -6.33
CA PHE A 140 16.58 -8.49 -5.94
C PHE A 140 17.13 -7.38 -5.02
N GLN A 141 17.98 -7.74 -4.05
CA GLN A 141 18.53 -6.80 -3.08
C GLN A 141 19.63 -5.89 -3.66
N GLN A 142 20.39 -6.36 -4.65
CA GLN A 142 21.56 -5.64 -5.17
C GLN A 142 21.32 -4.95 -6.52
N ASP A 143 20.43 -5.48 -7.36
CA ASP A 143 20.19 -4.98 -8.71
C ASP A 143 18.81 -4.31 -8.80
N LYS A 144 18.82 -3.01 -9.12
CA LYS A 144 17.61 -2.21 -9.30
C LYS A 144 16.75 -2.69 -10.48
N GLN A 145 17.37 -3.06 -11.60
CA GLN A 145 16.64 -3.48 -12.79
C GLN A 145 15.97 -4.84 -12.56
N VAL A 146 16.66 -5.77 -11.91
CA VAL A 146 16.08 -7.05 -11.49
C VAL A 146 14.89 -6.81 -10.56
N ARG A 147 15.07 -5.98 -9.54
CA ARG A 147 13.99 -5.62 -8.60
C ARG A 147 12.77 -5.02 -9.28
N GLU A 148 12.96 -4.11 -10.24
CA GLU A 148 11.85 -3.51 -11.00
C GLU A 148 11.08 -4.57 -11.80
N LEU A 149 11.79 -5.50 -12.46
CA LEU A 149 11.19 -6.59 -13.23
C LEU A 149 10.44 -7.58 -12.34
N GLU A 150 11.04 -8.01 -11.24
CA GLU A 150 10.40 -8.99 -10.34
C GLU A 150 9.23 -8.38 -9.57
N LEU A 151 9.29 -7.09 -9.21
CA LEU A 151 8.12 -6.37 -8.65
C LEU A 151 7.01 -6.19 -9.70
N ALA A 152 7.33 -6.05 -10.98
CA ALA A 152 6.32 -6.03 -12.04
C ALA A 152 5.66 -7.41 -12.17
N GLU A 153 6.45 -8.48 -12.18
CA GLU A 153 5.93 -9.86 -12.20
C GLU A 153 5.06 -10.16 -10.98
N LEU A 154 5.47 -9.74 -9.77
CA LEU A 154 4.64 -9.88 -8.57
C LEU A 154 3.27 -9.20 -8.72
N ARG A 155 3.22 -8.00 -9.32
CA ARG A 155 1.94 -7.31 -9.57
C ARG A 155 1.08 -8.09 -10.55
N ASP A 156 1.65 -8.56 -11.65
CA ASP A 156 0.93 -9.37 -12.63
C ASP A 156 0.37 -10.66 -11.99
N ILE A 157 1.14 -11.33 -11.12
CA ILE A 157 0.66 -12.52 -10.40
C ILE A 157 -0.52 -12.16 -9.48
N ILE A 158 -0.45 -11.05 -8.73
CA ILE A 158 -1.53 -10.62 -7.84
C ILE A 158 -2.79 -10.24 -8.63
N GLU A 159 -2.64 -9.56 -9.77
CA GLU A 159 -3.75 -9.13 -10.63
C GLU A 159 -4.49 -10.32 -11.27
N ASN A 160 -3.77 -11.39 -11.61
CA ASN A 160 -4.35 -12.60 -12.20
C ASN A 160 -4.75 -13.66 -11.13
N ALA A 161 -4.44 -13.42 -9.85
CA ALA A 161 -4.81 -14.35 -8.79
C ALA A 161 -6.29 -14.25 -8.43
N ASP A 162 -7.04 -15.31 -8.71
CA ASP A 162 -8.46 -15.37 -8.36
C ASP A 162 -8.70 -15.37 -6.84
N ALA A 163 -9.75 -14.66 -6.45
CA ALA A 163 -10.34 -14.72 -5.12
C ALA A 163 -11.37 -15.88 -5.06
N PRO A 164 -11.38 -16.71 -4.00
CA PRO A 164 -12.41 -17.73 -3.82
C PRO A 164 -13.81 -17.11 -3.74
N GLN A 165 -14.83 -17.84 -4.19
CA GLN A 165 -16.21 -17.35 -4.18
C GLN A 165 -16.65 -16.83 -2.80
N ALA A 166 -16.24 -17.49 -1.71
CA ALA A 166 -16.56 -17.05 -0.36
C ALA A 166 -16.00 -15.64 -0.01
N LEU A 167 -14.85 -15.26 -0.58
CA LEU A 167 -14.27 -13.94 -0.42
C LEU A 167 -15.00 -12.91 -1.30
N ILE A 168 -15.35 -13.31 -2.53
CA ILE A 168 -16.16 -12.51 -3.45
C ILE A 168 -17.52 -12.20 -2.81
N ASP A 169 -18.18 -13.20 -2.21
CA ASP A 169 -19.48 -13.04 -1.57
C ASP A 169 -19.43 -12.04 -0.40
N LYS A 170 -18.33 -12.03 0.37
CA LYS A 170 -18.10 -11.01 1.42
C LYS A 170 -17.97 -9.63 0.81
N ILE A 171 -17.16 -9.46 -0.24
CA ILE A 171 -16.99 -8.16 -0.91
C ILE A 171 -18.31 -7.69 -1.54
N GLU A 172 -19.09 -8.62 -2.08
CA GLU A 172 -20.39 -8.35 -2.69
C GLU A 172 -21.41 -7.75 -1.70
N THR A 173 -21.26 -7.99 -0.39
CA THR A 173 -22.08 -7.31 0.64
C THR A 173 -21.97 -5.79 0.55
N VAL A 174 -20.82 -5.27 0.11
CA VAL A 174 -20.62 -3.83 -0.16
C VAL A 174 -21.58 -3.38 -1.26
N ARG A 175 -21.67 -4.10 -2.39
CA ARG A 175 -22.61 -3.78 -3.47
C ARG A 175 -24.07 -3.85 -2.98
N LEU A 176 -24.39 -4.89 -2.23
CA LEU A 176 -25.74 -5.18 -1.73
C LEU A 176 -26.31 -4.08 -0.82
N PHE A 177 -25.45 -3.26 -0.23
CA PHE A 177 -25.86 -2.08 0.53
C PHE A 177 -26.56 -1.01 -0.33
N TRP A 178 -26.09 -0.78 -1.56
CA TRP A 178 -26.72 0.19 -2.46
C TRP A 178 -27.87 -0.43 -3.24
N GLU A 179 -27.71 -1.69 -3.67
CA GLU A 179 -28.63 -2.31 -4.62
C GLU A 179 -28.82 -3.81 -4.36
N PRO A 180 -30.05 -4.34 -4.42
CA PRO A 180 -30.32 -5.76 -4.17
C PRO A 180 -29.54 -6.73 -5.07
N ALA A 181 -29.50 -8.00 -4.65
CA ALA A 181 -28.91 -9.08 -5.44
C ALA A 181 -29.64 -9.24 -6.79
N GLY A 182 -28.87 -9.35 -7.88
CA GLY A 182 -29.41 -9.54 -9.22
C GLY A 182 -29.81 -8.26 -9.96
N GLU A 183 -29.84 -7.11 -9.29
CA GLU A 183 -30.05 -5.82 -9.96
C GLU A 183 -28.74 -5.31 -10.59
N PRO A 184 -28.78 -4.70 -11.80
CA PRO A 184 -27.59 -4.14 -12.44
C PRO A 184 -26.96 -3.04 -11.60
N PHE A 185 -25.66 -3.13 -11.36
CA PHE A 185 -24.96 -2.14 -10.54
C PHE A 185 -24.96 -0.74 -11.18
N SER A 186 -25.69 0.22 -10.60
CA SER A 186 -25.83 1.57 -11.18
C SER A 186 -24.94 2.62 -10.51
N GLN A 187 -24.39 2.33 -9.32
CA GLN A 187 -23.50 3.24 -8.60
C GLN A 187 -22.07 3.19 -9.13
N LYS A 188 -21.36 4.32 -9.02
CA LYS A 188 -19.91 4.37 -9.25
C LYS A 188 -19.18 4.32 -7.91
N LEU A 189 -18.54 3.18 -7.62
CA LEU A 189 -17.69 3.05 -6.44
C LEU A 189 -16.31 3.65 -6.70
N ARG A 190 -15.75 4.26 -5.66
CA ARG A 190 -14.33 4.63 -5.61
C ARG A 190 -13.64 3.67 -4.65
N VAL A 191 -12.81 2.80 -5.19
CA VAL A 191 -11.94 1.94 -4.38
C VAL A 191 -10.71 2.73 -3.98
N ARG A 192 -10.34 2.70 -2.71
CA ARG A 192 -9.19 3.42 -2.15
C ARG A 192 -8.43 2.47 -1.25
N SER A 193 -7.11 2.46 -1.39
CA SER A 193 -6.23 1.82 -0.43
C SER A 193 -6.21 2.60 0.88
N SER A 194 -6.21 1.86 1.98
CA SER A 194 -6.17 2.38 3.34
C SER A 194 -5.18 1.51 4.12
N THR A 195 -3.93 1.94 4.19
CA THR A 195 -2.88 1.21 4.93
C THR A 195 -2.89 1.60 6.41
N ASN A 196 -2.44 0.70 7.27
CA ASN A 196 -2.13 0.95 8.68
C ASN A 196 -0.72 1.53 8.90
N ASN A 197 0.01 1.81 7.81
CA ASN A 197 1.37 2.33 7.84
C ASN A 197 1.43 3.85 7.54
N GLU A 198 0.31 4.52 7.31
CA GLU A 198 0.32 5.92 6.84
C GLU A 198 0.68 6.96 7.91
N ASP A 199 0.51 6.62 9.19
CA ASP A 199 0.70 7.53 10.33
C ASP A 199 1.63 6.95 11.41
N LEU A 200 2.53 6.01 11.06
CA LEU A 200 3.54 5.55 12.01
C LEU A 200 4.58 6.65 12.27
N GLU A 201 4.91 6.85 13.55
CA GLU A 201 5.97 7.78 13.95
C GLU A 201 7.30 7.40 13.27
N GLY A 202 7.85 8.31 12.47
CA GLY A 202 9.09 8.07 11.70
C GLY A 202 8.91 7.45 10.32
N PHE A 203 7.68 7.19 9.85
CA PHE A 203 7.42 6.71 8.50
C PHE A 203 6.45 7.62 7.75
N ASN A 204 6.81 8.07 6.54
CA ASN A 204 5.92 8.80 5.65
C ASN A 204 5.62 7.95 4.42
N GLY A 205 4.47 7.26 4.45
CA GLY A 205 3.97 6.45 3.33
C GLY A 205 2.92 7.15 2.48
N ALA A 206 2.64 8.43 2.72
CA ALA A 206 1.53 9.12 2.08
C ALA A 206 1.71 9.16 0.55
N GLY A 207 0.84 8.45 -0.17
CA GLY A 207 0.82 8.45 -1.63
C GLY A 207 1.80 7.50 -2.31
N LEU A 208 2.36 6.52 -1.60
CA LEU A 208 3.17 5.43 -2.18
C LEU A 208 2.34 4.36 -2.94
N ILE A 209 1.06 4.65 -3.22
CA ILE A 209 0.07 3.73 -3.78
C ILE A 209 -0.58 4.36 -5.00
#